data_AF-A0A1Z8NI55-F1
#
_entry.id   AF-A0A1Z8NI55-F1
#
_cell.length_a   1.000
_cell.length_b   1.000
_cell.length_c   1.000
_cell.angle_alpha   90.00
_cell.angle_beta   90.00
_cell.angle_gamma   90.00
#
_symmetry.space_group_name_H-M   'P 1'
#
loop_
_entity.id
_entity.type
_entity.pdbx_description
1 polymer ?
#
loop_
_entity_poly.entity_id
_entity_poly.type
_entity_poly.pdbx_seq_one_letter_code
_entity_poly.pdbx_strand_id
1 'polypeptide(L)'
;MADGVKPEQALAFVGLGLMQRLGDPDGADFTTIASEATEGSADLQSLRQRLELTDLAIRTSAPLTTAEVTALLGARPGTPIVERGGLVARRISRNVWKLSRSGEPAERGYGDAFRRRL
;
A
#
# COMPACT_ATOMS: atom_id res chain seq x y z
N MET A 1 8.30 3.93 -43.26
CA MET A 1 8.67 2.68 -42.56
C MET A 1 9.45 3.14 -41.34
N ALA A 2 8.88 3.01 -40.14
CA ALA A 2 9.55 3.48 -38.92
C ALA A 2 10.65 2.46 -38.58
N ASP A 3 11.91 2.81 -38.84
CA ASP A 3 13.05 1.98 -38.53
C ASP A 3 13.23 1.99 -37.01
N GLY A 4 12.81 0.92 -36.36
CA GLY A 4 12.79 0.79 -34.91
C GLY A 4 14.22 0.73 -34.37
N VAL A 5 14.49 1.49 -33.31
CA VAL A 5 15.78 1.47 -32.62
C VAL A 5 16.08 0.04 -32.17
N LYS A 6 17.25 -0.49 -32.55
CA LYS A 6 17.63 -1.86 -32.17
C LYS A 6 17.72 -1.95 -30.63
N PRO A 7 17.31 -3.07 -30.02
CA PRO A 7 17.24 -3.19 -28.56
C PRO A 7 18.60 -2.93 -27.87
N GLU A 8 19.70 -3.24 -28.54
CA GLU A 8 21.05 -2.96 -28.05
C GLU A 8 21.34 -1.46 -28.01
N GLN A 9 20.81 -0.70 -28.97
CA GLN A 9 20.93 0.76 -28.99
C GLN A 9 20.05 1.38 -27.91
N ALA A 10 18.83 0.88 -27.70
CA ALA A 10 17.97 1.32 -26.61
C ALA A 10 18.63 1.08 -25.24
N LEU A 11 19.23 -0.10 -25.04
CA LEU A 11 19.96 -0.42 -23.81
C LEU A 11 21.20 0.47 -23.63
N ALA A 12 21.93 0.76 -24.71
CA ALA A 12 23.07 1.68 -24.68
C ALA A 12 22.65 3.12 -24.32
N PHE A 13 21.52 3.61 -24.86
CA PHE A 13 20.97 4.93 -24.50
C PHE A 13 20.54 4.99 -23.03
N VAL A 14 19.90 3.94 -22.52
CA VAL A 14 19.51 3.86 -21.09
C VAL A 14 20.76 3.82 -20.20
N GLY A 15 21.78 3.02 -20.56
CA GLY A 15 23.02 2.91 -19.80
C GLY A 15 23.81 4.23 -19.75
N LEU A 16 23.88 4.95 -20.87
CA LEU A 16 24.58 6.23 -20.95
C LEU A 16 23.89 7.33 -20.14
N GLY A 17 22.55 7.40 -20.19
CA GLY A 17 21.78 8.34 -19.38
C GLY A 17 21.92 8.06 -17.87
N LEU A 18 22.02 6.79 -17.47
CA LEU A 18 22.22 6.40 -16.08
C LEU A 18 23.62 6.78 -15.56
N MET A 19 24.65 6.59 -16.39
CA MET A 19 26.03 6.96 -16.06
C MET A 19 26.23 8.47 -15.97
N GLN A 20 25.67 9.26 -16.89
CA GLN A 20 25.72 10.72 -16.82
C GLN A 20 25.08 11.26 -15.54
N ARG A 21 24.00 10.61 -15.08
CA ARG A 21 23.27 11.01 -13.87
C ARG A 21 23.93 10.57 -12.57
N LEU A 22 24.68 9.46 -12.58
CA LEU A 22 25.53 9.05 -11.45
C LEU A 22 26.79 9.90 -11.31
N GLY A 23 27.26 10.49 -12.42
CA GLY A 23 28.44 11.35 -12.44
C GLY A 23 28.18 12.80 -12.00
N ASP A 24 26.93 13.14 -11.71
CA ASP A 24 26.53 14.47 -11.22
C ASP A 24 26.56 14.51 -9.68
N PRO A 25 27.56 15.16 -9.06
CA PRO A 25 27.78 15.12 -7.61
C PRO A 25 26.69 15.86 -6.81
N ASP A 26 25.86 16.69 -7.45
CA ASP A 26 24.75 17.42 -6.83
C ASP A 26 23.35 16.83 -7.17
N GLY A 27 23.28 15.73 -7.95
CA GLY A 27 22.04 15.28 -8.59
C GLY A 27 21.63 13.81 -8.38
N ALA A 28 22.36 13.05 -7.56
CA ALA A 28 22.15 11.61 -7.43
C ALA A 28 21.20 11.21 -6.28
N ASP A 29 20.00 11.80 -6.25
CA ASP A 29 18.91 11.33 -5.41
C ASP A 29 17.91 10.56 -6.28
N PHE A 30 18.21 9.28 -6.55
CA PHE A 30 17.37 8.38 -7.36
C PHE A 30 15.94 8.25 -6.79
N THR A 31 15.75 8.65 -5.52
CA THR A 31 14.49 8.63 -4.78
C THR A 31 13.62 9.86 -4.98
N THR A 32 14.15 10.99 -5.48
CA THR A 32 13.48 12.29 -5.36
C THR A 32 12.76 12.72 -6.65
N ILE A 33 13.09 12.10 -7.78
CA ILE A 33 12.56 12.51 -9.11
C ILE A 33 11.14 11.95 -9.37
N ALA A 34 10.67 11.03 -8.53
CA ALA A 34 9.26 10.64 -8.50
C ALA A 34 8.37 11.67 -7.76
N SER A 35 8.96 12.66 -7.09
CA SER A 35 8.26 13.46 -6.08
C SER A 35 7.93 14.90 -6.48
N GLU A 36 8.44 15.40 -7.61
CA GLU A 36 8.31 16.83 -7.95
C GLU A 36 7.20 17.17 -8.95
N ALA A 37 6.66 16.19 -9.67
CA ALA A 37 5.38 16.37 -10.34
C ALA A 37 4.34 15.85 -9.38
N THR A 38 3.55 16.74 -8.74
CA THR A 38 2.12 16.52 -8.40
C THR A 38 1.67 17.27 -7.14
N GLU A 39 1.31 18.54 -7.24
CA GLU A 39 0.17 19.03 -6.47
C GLU A 39 -1.10 18.74 -7.30
N GLY A 40 -1.92 17.77 -6.86
CA GLY A 40 -3.28 17.54 -7.39
C GLY A 40 -3.52 16.31 -8.28
N SER A 41 -2.50 15.58 -8.69
CA SER A 41 -2.59 14.26 -9.33
C SER A 41 -2.48 13.14 -8.27
N ALA A 42 -3.10 11.99 -8.52
CA ALA A 42 -3.03 10.85 -7.60
C ALA A 42 -2.01 9.86 -8.14
N ASP A 43 -1.13 9.34 -7.28
CA ASP A 43 -0.29 8.20 -7.65
C ASP A 43 -1.15 6.94 -7.84
N LEU A 44 -1.48 6.66 -9.11
CA LEU A 44 -2.33 5.53 -9.48
C LEU A 44 -1.66 4.17 -9.26
N GLN A 45 -0.33 4.10 -9.28
CA GLN A 45 0.40 2.85 -9.04
C GLN A 45 0.32 2.45 -7.57
N SER A 46 0.63 3.39 -6.67
CA SER A 46 0.47 3.18 -5.22
C SER A 46 -0.99 2.91 -4.84
N LEU A 47 -1.93 3.64 -5.45
CA LEU A 47 -3.36 3.38 -5.25
C LEU A 47 -3.75 1.95 -5.66
N ARG A 48 -3.32 1.52 -6.84
CA ARG A 48 -3.58 0.15 -7.33
C ARG A 48 -3.04 -0.90 -6.37
N GLN A 49 -1.77 -0.79 -5.98
CA GLN A 49 -1.15 -1.73 -5.05
C GLN A 49 -1.91 -1.79 -3.72
N ARG A 50 -2.33 -0.63 -3.18
CA ARG A 50 -3.10 -0.57 -1.94
C ARG A 50 -4.46 -1.27 -2.07
N LEU A 51 -5.13 -1.12 -3.21
CA LEU A 51 -6.41 -1.81 -3.46
C LEU A 51 -6.23 -3.32 -3.58
N GLU A 52 -5.20 -3.78 -4.29
CA GLU A 52 -4.85 -5.21 -4.42
C GLU A 52 -4.52 -5.83 -3.05
N LEU A 53 -3.72 -5.15 -2.24
CA LEU A 53 -3.38 -5.60 -0.88
C LEU A 53 -4.58 -5.59 0.06
N THR A 54 -5.46 -4.60 -0.04
CA THR A 54 -6.69 -4.54 0.74
C THR A 54 -7.59 -5.73 0.44
N ASP A 55 -7.81 -6.05 -0.84
CA ASP A 55 -8.60 -7.20 -1.24
C ASP A 55 -7.98 -8.52 -0.78
N LEU A 56 -6.66 -8.67 -0.92
CA LEU A 56 -5.93 -9.85 -0.44
C LEU A 56 -6.08 -10.02 1.07
N ALA A 57 -5.94 -8.95 1.85
CA ALA A 57 -6.07 -8.98 3.29
C ALA A 57 -7.48 -9.41 3.74
N ILE A 58 -8.53 -8.94 3.05
CA ILE A 58 -9.92 -9.34 3.31
C ILE A 58 -10.10 -10.82 2.98
N ARG A 59 -9.72 -11.26 1.77
CA ARG A 59 -9.92 -12.65 1.32
C ARG A 59 -9.17 -13.66 2.18
N THR A 60 -7.98 -13.32 2.63
CA THR A 60 -7.14 -14.20 3.46
C THR A 60 -7.44 -14.11 4.95
N SER A 61 -8.17 -13.07 5.38
CA SER A 61 -8.32 -12.73 6.80
C SER A 61 -6.99 -12.64 7.56
N ALA A 62 -5.92 -12.24 6.86
CA ALA A 62 -4.57 -12.19 7.41
C ALA A 62 -4.49 -11.21 8.59
N PRO A 63 -3.72 -11.55 9.65
CA PRO A 63 -3.47 -10.62 10.74
C PRO A 63 -2.56 -9.49 10.26
N LEU A 64 -2.95 -8.25 10.57
CA LEU A 64 -2.22 -7.04 10.20
C LEU A 64 -1.76 -6.25 11.43
N THR A 65 -0.64 -5.58 11.30
CA THR A 65 -0.13 -4.59 12.26
C THR A 65 -0.88 -3.27 12.13
N THR A 66 -0.72 -2.40 13.13
CA THR A 66 -1.32 -1.06 13.14
C THR A 66 -0.79 -0.19 11.99
N ALA A 67 0.47 -0.35 11.62
CA ALA A 67 1.09 0.37 10.50
C ALA A 67 0.49 -0.05 9.15
N GLU A 68 0.36 -1.35 8.93
CA GLU A 68 -0.25 -1.90 7.70
C GLU A 68 -1.72 -1.48 7.58
N VAL A 69 -2.50 -1.56 8.66
CA VAL A 69 -3.89 -1.07 8.64
C VAL A 69 -3.95 0.43 8.33
N THR A 70 -3.03 1.23 8.89
CA THR A 70 -2.96 2.66 8.61
C THR A 70 -2.71 2.93 7.13
N ALA A 71 -1.79 2.18 6.51
CA ALA A 71 -1.48 2.28 5.09
C ALA A 71 -2.69 1.86 4.23
N LEU A 72 -3.34 0.73 4.53
CA LEU A 72 -4.46 0.21 3.74
C LEU A 72 -5.72 1.09 3.87
N LEU A 73 -6.09 1.46 5.09
CA LEU A 73 -7.25 2.31 5.41
C LEU A 73 -7.04 3.79 5.03
N GLY A 74 -5.77 4.21 4.89
CA GLY A 74 -5.37 5.60 4.70
C GLY A 74 -5.68 6.49 5.92
N ALA A 75 -5.90 5.90 7.10
CA ALA A 75 -6.18 6.58 8.35
C ALA A 75 -5.65 5.75 9.52
N ARG A 76 -5.08 6.43 10.53
CA ARG A 76 -4.59 5.76 11.74
C ARG A 76 -5.77 5.30 12.59
N PRO A 77 -5.87 4.01 12.97
CA PRO A 77 -6.95 3.56 13.81
C PRO A 77 -6.89 4.16 15.22
N GLY A 78 -7.96 4.86 15.64
CA GLY A 78 -8.07 5.46 16.98
C GLY A 78 -8.83 4.60 18.00
N THR A 79 -9.67 3.69 17.52
CA THR A 79 -10.56 2.85 18.33
C THR A 79 -10.39 1.37 17.95
N PRO A 80 -10.86 0.42 18.77
CA PRO A 80 -10.78 -1.01 18.44
C PRO A 80 -11.53 -1.43 17.17
N ILE A 81 -12.48 -0.62 16.69
CA ILE A 81 -13.20 -0.81 15.43
C ILE A 81 -13.23 0.53 14.72
N VAL A 82 -12.73 0.58 13.49
CA VAL A 82 -12.72 1.77 12.63
C VAL A 82 -13.32 1.41 11.28
N GLU A 83 -14.26 2.22 10.82
CA GLU A 83 -14.91 2.06 9.52
C GLU A 83 -14.63 3.27 8.64
N ARG A 84 -14.29 3.02 7.38
CA ARG A 84 -14.08 4.07 6.38
C ARG A 84 -14.44 3.57 4.98
N GLY A 85 -15.39 4.24 4.32
CA GLY A 85 -15.72 3.94 2.93
C GLY A 85 -16.10 2.47 2.66
N GLY A 86 -16.76 1.82 3.62
CA GLY A 86 -17.14 0.41 3.54
C GLY A 86 -16.04 -0.60 3.89
N LEU A 87 -14.86 -0.15 4.32
CA LEU A 87 -13.81 -1.00 4.90
C LEU A 87 -13.84 -0.91 6.42
N VAL A 88 -13.87 -2.05 7.10
CA VAL A 88 -13.86 -2.14 8.57
C VAL A 88 -12.56 -2.77 9.04
N ALA A 89 -11.81 -2.06 9.87
CA ALA A 89 -10.66 -2.56 10.60
C ALA A 89 -11.05 -2.88 12.05
N ARG A 90 -10.87 -4.14 12.47
CA ARG A 90 -11.15 -4.59 13.83
C ARG A 90 -9.87 -5.07 14.51
N ARG A 91 -9.60 -4.56 15.71
CA ARG A 91 -8.49 -5.00 16.56
C ARG A 91 -8.82 -6.32 17.25
N ILE A 92 -8.02 -7.35 17.00
CA ILE A 92 -8.13 -8.66 17.62
C ILE A 92 -7.30 -8.70 18.91
N SER A 93 -6.10 -8.15 18.89
CA SER A 93 -5.21 -8.01 20.04
C SER A 93 -4.26 -6.82 19.88
N ARG A 94 -3.28 -6.65 20.77
CA ARG A 94 -2.29 -5.57 20.65
C ARG A 94 -1.53 -5.72 19.33
N ASN A 95 -1.62 -4.70 18.49
CA ASN A 95 -0.97 -4.67 17.18
C ASN A 95 -1.40 -5.80 16.23
N VAL A 96 -2.60 -6.36 16.42
CA VAL A 96 -3.18 -7.36 15.53
C VAL A 96 -4.58 -6.94 15.14
N TRP A 97 -4.79 -6.77 13.84
CA TRP A 97 -6.02 -6.28 13.24
C TRP A 97 -6.47 -7.21 12.12
N LYS A 98 -7.77 -7.19 11.82
CA LYS A 98 -8.37 -7.81 10.63
C LYS A 98 -9.15 -6.77 9.85
N LEU A 99 -9.10 -6.86 8.53
CA LEU A 99 -9.94 -6.09 7.62
C LEU A 99 -11.14 -6.92 7.17
N SER A 100 -12.28 -6.26 6.98
CA SER A 100 -13.53 -6.85 6.50
C SER A 100 -14.34 -5.80 5.75
N ARG A 101 -15.32 -6.21 4.94
CA ARG A 101 -16.25 -5.29 4.29
C ARG A 101 -17.38 -4.91 5.26
N SER A 102 -17.89 -3.69 5.15
CA SER A 102 -19.07 -3.28 5.91
C SER A 102 -20.27 -4.17 5.54
N GLY A 103 -21.07 -4.52 6.54
CA GLY A 103 -22.20 -5.44 6.35
C GLY A 103 -21.85 -6.92 6.29
N GLU A 104 -20.57 -7.29 6.22
CA GLU A 104 -20.16 -8.67 6.42
C GLU A 104 -20.34 -9.02 7.90
N PRO A 105 -21.11 -10.07 8.24
CA PRO A 105 -21.32 -10.44 9.63
C PRO A 105 -19.97 -10.72 10.25
N ALA A 106 -19.66 -9.98 11.32
CA ALA A 106 -18.46 -10.22 12.10
C ALA A 106 -18.43 -11.70 12.48
N GLU A 107 -17.48 -12.47 11.94
CA GLU A 107 -17.16 -13.77 12.50
C GLU A 107 -16.98 -13.55 14.00
N ARG A 108 -17.84 -14.18 14.80
CA ARG A 108 -17.89 -13.96 16.25
C ARG A 108 -16.48 -14.23 16.78
N GLY A 109 -15.77 -13.15 17.12
CA GLY A 109 -14.37 -13.23 17.49
C GLY A 109 -14.22 -14.20 18.65
N TYR A 110 -13.33 -15.18 18.50
CA TYR A 110 -13.02 -16.20 19.51
C TYR A 110 -12.80 -15.61 20.92
N GLY A 111 -12.31 -14.36 21.02
CA GLY A 111 -12.08 -13.65 22.28
C GLY A 111 -13.32 -13.12 23.01
N ASP A 112 -14.48 -12.99 22.36
CA ASP A 112 -15.67 -12.42 22.99
C ASP A 112 -16.42 -13.45 23.85
N ALA A 113 -16.22 -14.75 23.58
CA ALA A 113 -16.72 -15.84 24.41
C ALA A 113 -16.05 -15.88 25.79
N PHE A 114 -14.77 -15.48 25.88
CA PHE A 114 -14.02 -15.49 27.15
C PHE A 114 -14.37 -14.32 28.07
N ARG A 115 -14.84 -13.18 27.54
CA ARG A 115 -15.22 -12.02 28.37
C ARG A 115 -16.58 -12.13 29.04
N ARG A 116 -17.45 -13.04 28.58
CA ARG A 116 -18.81 -13.20 29.15
C ARG A 116 -18.86 -14.14 30.37
N ARG A 117 -17.71 -14.61 30.87
CA ARG A 117 -17.62 -15.61 31.96
C ARG A 117 -16.97 -15.09 33.25
N LEU A 118 -16.83 -13.78 33.42
CA LEU A 118 -16.36 -13.14 34.65
C LEU A 118 -17.44 -12.17 35.15
#